data_AF-A0AA38M6S5-F1
#
_entry.id   AF-A0AA38M6S5-F1
#
_cell.length_a   1.000
_cell.length_b   1.000
_cell.length_c   1.000
_cell.angle_alpha   90.00
_cell.angle_beta   90.00
_cell.angle_gamma   90.00
#
_symmetry.space_group_name_H-M   'P 1'
#
loop_
_entity.id
_entity.type
_entity.pdbx_description
1 polymer ?
#
loop_
_entity_poly.entity_id
_entity_poly.type
_entity_poly.pdbx_seq_one_letter_code
_entity_poly.pdbx_strand_id
1 'polypeptide(L)'
;MIVPLLWGIHMDPGVWKMPEEFRPGRFLNDAGHFFQPESFLPYQVGERMCVGKDLANIMVVFFVATVVQNFKIEGLESGFVDLSYAWSFLTLPKPQELVFVGRGKFCPSPWNLPVIGYLHKIDTKAPHLSFLKVAQKYGPVYRLKLGSFNTVFISDAKLLKQVLMKDATLSRPPLHLLGIIFGDKGIIYSSSDVWKDQRKFVSNFLRVSGATKMSPNKEALENQMKQSVQDVIQYVQNQGNSVTLNPSEAVTNYVSDISSSLILGTRNSKLEKILTHNFFKIVKQYQVSGPVNFLPFLRFLPKYRKGVKLLHDLVNEIFTTLNKIVCQNEKTDNDKKLMSIVDTFMLDKSVDKVFNTGQLQLLSNMFGASTETTISSILWVLLYLAHFKEVQNKVRKELWNILQDKSPQIGDLPKLPYTEATLAEVARIRSLFPLGFPHYTTDDVCVENVKIPKNTVIIPFLWAIHMDPKVWRNPEEFCPERFLNDEGKFYQPESFLPFQAGKRVCVGKDVPSMMIFTFVATVLQKFKLEGCNDSGSVDLSYDCGITIIPKPQDLIFVKI
;
A
#
# COMPACT_ATOMS: atom_id res chain seq x y z
N MET A 1 10.63 -17.76 42.76
CA MET A 1 11.38 -19.03 42.66
C MET A 1 12.54 -19.03 41.64
N ILE A 2 12.71 -18.03 40.73
CA ILE A 2 13.67 -18.12 39.61
C ILE A 2 14.91 -17.20 39.70
N VAL A 3 14.95 -16.23 40.62
CA VAL A 3 16.18 -15.46 40.90
C VAL A 3 17.28 -16.29 41.64
N PRO A 4 16.99 -17.33 42.45
CA PRO A 4 18.03 -18.10 43.15
C PRO A 4 18.91 -19.00 42.27
N LEU A 5 18.42 -19.44 41.10
CA LEU A 5 19.11 -20.48 40.30
C LEU A 5 20.38 -19.99 39.61
N LEU A 6 20.63 -18.68 39.58
CA LEU A 6 21.89 -18.09 39.11
C LEU A 6 22.90 -17.80 40.24
N TRP A 7 22.55 -18.13 41.50
CA TRP A 7 23.25 -17.71 42.70
C TRP A 7 23.72 -18.85 43.61
N GLY A 8 23.65 -20.09 43.13
CA GLY A 8 24.24 -21.25 43.80
C GLY A 8 25.75 -21.32 43.58
N ILE A 9 26.53 -20.48 44.26
CA ILE A 9 27.96 -20.70 44.47
C ILE A 9 28.16 -20.87 45.98
N HIS A 10 28.78 -21.98 46.40
CA HIS A 10 29.35 -22.09 47.74
C HIS A 10 30.43 -21.01 47.88
N MET A 11 30.13 -19.93 48.60
CA MET A 11 31.08 -18.85 48.84
C MET A 11 31.90 -19.19 50.09
N ASP A 12 33.18 -19.51 49.90
CA ASP A 12 34.19 -19.32 50.94
C ASP A 12 34.42 -17.79 51.08
N PRO A 13 34.16 -17.19 52.26
CA PRO A 13 34.37 -15.75 52.49
C PRO A 13 35.82 -15.30 52.25
N GLY A 14 36.79 -16.22 52.30
CA GLY A 14 38.19 -15.96 51.97
C GLY A 14 38.50 -15.85 50.47
N VAL A 15 37.60 -16.31 49.60
CA VAL A 15 37.83 -16.42 48.15
C VAL A 15 36.94 -15.46 47.33
N TRP A 16 35.73 -15.17 47.79
CA TRP A 16 34.77 -14.35 47.03
C TRP A 16 34.18 -13.21 47.88
N LYS A 17 34.35 -11.96 47.43
CA LYS A 17 33.53 -10.82 47.91
C LYS A 17 32.18 -10.83 47.20
N MET A 18 31.10 -10.63 47.95
CA MET A 18 29.75 -10.40 47.38
C MET A 18 29.83 -9.22 46.39
N PRO A 19 29.41 -9.38 45.12
CA PRO A 19 29.35 -8.25 44.23
C PRO A 19 28.16 -7.37 44.66
N GLU A 20 28.46 -6.18 45.16
CA GLU A 20 27.46 -5.13 45.44
C GLU A 20 26.76 -4.64 44.15
N GLU A 21 27.29 -5.01 42.97
CA GLU A 21 26.78 -4.64 41.66
C GLU A 21 26.48 -5.87 40.79
N PHE A 22 25.30 -5.86 40.16
CA PHE A 22 24.94 -6.85 39.14
C PHE A 22 25.75 -6.65 37.86
N ARG A 23 26.76 -7.50 37.63
CA ARG A 23 27.65 -7.44 36.45
C ARG A 23 27.46 -8.65 35.52
N PRO A 24 26.45 -8.64 34.62
CA PRO A 24 26.16 -9.78 33.74
C PRO A 24 27.29 -10.04 32.72
N GLY A 25 28.08 -9.02 32.36
CA GLY A 25 29.21 -9.14 31.46
C GLY A 25 30.36 -10.03 31.96
N ARG A 26 30.37 -10.44 33.24
CA ARG A 26 31.39 -11.34 33.80
C ARG A 26 31.41 -12.75 33.18
N PHE A 27 30.33 -13.12 32.49
CA PHE A 27 30.21 -14.38 31.76
C PHE A 27 30.42 -14.20 30.26
N LEU A 28 30.92 -13.06 29.83
CA LEU A 28 31.27 -12.79 28.45
C LEU A 28 32.80 -12.68 28.36
N ASN A 29 33.40 -13.32 27.36
CA ASN A 29 34.80 -13.07 27.03
C ASN A 29 34.96 -11.72 26.29
N ASP A 30 36.20 -11.32 25.98
CA ASP A 30 36.50 -10.06 25.30
C ASP A 30 35.83 -9.93 23.91
N ALA A 31 35.42 -11.05 23.30
CA ALA A 31 34.68 -11.09 22.05
C ALA A 31 33.14 -11.02 22.24
N GLY A 32 32.65 -10.90 23.48
CA GLY A 32 31.23 -10.87 23.82
C GLY A 32 30.53 -12.23 23.76
N HIS A 33 31.28 -13.34 23.66
CA HIS A 33 30.73 -14.68 23.69
C HIS A 33 30.59 -15.19 25.13
N PHE A 34 29.52 -15.95 25.37
CA PHE A 34 29.31 -16.59 26.66
C PHE A 34 30.47 -17.55 26.99
N PHE A 35 31.07 -17.36 28.15
CA PHE A 35 32.09 -18.21 28.73
C PHE A 35 31.66 -18.60 30.15
N GLN A 36 31.68 -19.89 30.45
CA GLN A 36 31.39 -20.42 31.76
C GLN A 36 32.71 -20.66 32.52
N PRO A 37 32.97 -19.93 33.62
CA PRO A 37 34.13 -20.20 34.46
C PRO A 37 34.06 -21.61 35.03
N GLU A 38 35.22 -22.28 35.18
CA GLU A 38 35.29 -23.63 35.78
C GLU A 38 34.70 -23.67 37.21
N SER A 39 34.73 -22.55 37.92
CA SER A 39 34.13 -22.37 39.24
C SER A 39 32.61 -22.19 39.26
N PHE A 40 31.96 -22.07 38.09
CA PHE A 40 30.51 -21.87 38.00
C PHE A 40 29.75 -23.20 37.92
N LEU A 41 29.30 -23.69 39.08
CA LEU A 41 28.72 -25.02 39.25
C LEU A 41 27.29 -25.00 39.84
N PRO A 42 26.29 -24.39 39.18
CA PRO A 42 24.96 -24.16 39.75
C PRO A 42 24.11 -25.43 39.97
N TYR A 43 24.52 -26.59 39.44
CA TYR A 43 23.75 -27.84 39.46
C TYR A 43 24.58 -29.07 39.89
N GLN A 44 25.61 -28.86 40.72
CA GLN A 44 26.60 -29.86 41.14
C GLN A 44 27.48 -30.38 39.98
N VAL A 45 28.55 -31.12 40.32
CA VAL A 45 29.54 -31.70 39.39
C VAL A 45 29.73 -33.19 39.63
N GLY A 46 30.15 -33.92 38.58
CA GLY A 46 30.45 -35.35 38.64
C GLY A 46 29.21 -36.25 38.47
N GLU A 47 29.33 -37.51 38.88
CA GLU A 47 28.33 -38.58 38.67
C GLU A 47 26.97 -38.32 39.35
N ARG A 48 26.89 -37.32 40.24
CA ARG A 48 25.66 -36.91 40.92
C ARG A 48 25.04 -35.61 40.37
N MET A 49 25.46 -35.17 39.18
CA MET A 49 24.90 -33.96 38.56
C MET A 49 23.38 -34.02 38.37
N CYS A 50 22.71 -32.87 38.49
CA CYS A 50 21.25 -32.80 38.33
C CYS A 50 20.83 -33.17 36.90
N VAL A 51 20.10 -34.28 36.76
CA VAL A 51 19.55 -34.78 35.48
C VAL A 51 18.58 -33.77 34.85
N GLY A 52 17.93 -32.92 35.66
CA GLY A 52 16.99 -31.89 35.22
C GLY A 52 17.62 -30.55 34.81
N LYS A 53 18.96 -30.42 34.83
CA LYS A 53 19.67 -29.15 34.57
C LYS A 53 19.25 -28.48 33.25
N ASP A 54 19.21 -29.25 32.17
CA ASP A 54 18.96 -28.68 30.84
C ASP A 54 17.51 -28.20 30.72
N LEU A 55 16.56 -28.96 31.26
CA LEU A 55 15.15 -28.57 31.30
C LEU A 55 14.96 -27.31 32.16
N ALA A 56 15.58 -27.24 33.34
CA ALA A 56 15.50 -26.08 34.22
C ALA A 56 16.06 -24.82 33.53
N ASN A 57 17.20 -24.94 32.86
CA ASN A 57 17.78 -23.82 32.10
C ASN A 57 16.85 -23.36 30.97
N ILE A 58 16.29 -24.29 30.19
CA ILE A 58 15.34 -23.97 29.14
C ILE A 58 14.13 -23.24 29.70
N MET A 59 13.53 -23.74 30.79
CA MET A 59 12.36 -23.12 31.42
C MET A 59 12.65 -21.71 31.92
N VAL A 60 13.79 -21.49 32.57
CA VAL A 60 14.20 -20.17 33.06
C VAL A 60 14.42 -19.19 31.91
N VAL A 61 15.11 -19.63 30.85
CA VAL A 61 15.32 -18.79 29.64
C VAL A 61 13.99 -18.42 29.01
N PHE A 62 13.07 -19.37 28.81
CA PHE A 62 11.75 -19.08 28.24
C PHE A 62 10.94 -18.14 29.12
N PHE A 63 10.92 -18.36 30.44
CA PHE A 63 10.20 -17.52 31.38
C PHE A 63 10.74 -16.08 31.37
N VAL A 64 12.06 -15.91 31.55
CA VAL A 64 12.71 -14.60 31.58
C VAL A 64 12.55 -13.88 30.24
N ALA A 65 12.73 -14.59 29.11
CA ALA A 65 12.50 -14.02 27.79
C ALA A 65 11.05 -13.56 27.62
N THR A 66 10.07 -14.35 28.07
CA THR A 66 8.65 -14.01 27.98
C THR A 66 8.32 -12.78 28.84
N VAL A 67 8.81 -12.74 30.07
CA VAL A 67 8.57 -11.61 30.99
C VAL A 67 9.21 -10.34 30.46
N VAL A 68 10.49 -10.38 30.07
CA VAL A 68 11.23 -9.19 29.58
C VAL A 68 10.73 -8.72 28.22
N GLN A 69 10.21 -9.62 27.37
CA GLN A 69 9.57 -9.23 26.12
C GLN A 69 8.28 -8.44 26.36
N ASN A 70 7.43 -8.87 27.29
CA ASN A 70 6.08 -8.31 27.45
C ASN A 70 6.00 -7.19 28.49
N PHE A 71 6.94 -7.15 29.45
CA PHE A 71 6.86 -6.25 30.59
C PHE A 71 8.18 -5.51 30.83
N LYS A 72 8.09 -4.26 31.26
CA LYS A 72 9.15 -3.57 31.98
C LYS A 72 8.89 -3.82 33.46
N ILE A 73 9.86 -4.37 34.17
CA ILE A 73 9.76 -4.64 35.61
C ILE A 73 10.32 -3.43 36.35
N GLU A 74 9.54 -2.86 37.25
CA GLU A 74 9.92 -1.70 38.08
C GLU A 74 9.65 -2.01 39.57
N GLY A 75 10.47 -1.46 40.46
CA GLY A 75 10.24 -1.51 41.91
C GLY A 75 9.13 -0.52 42.32
N LEU A 76 8.25 -0.92 43.24
CA LEU A 76 7.08 -0.13 43.65
C LEU A 76 7.46 1.23 44.27
N GLU A 77 8.56 1.29 45.03
CA GLU A 77 9.06 2.51 45.66
C GLU A 77 10.44 2.88 45.09
N SER A 78 10.59 4.09 44.56
CA SER A 78 11.84 4.70 44.08
C SER A 78 12.59 4.01 42.91
N GLY A 79 12.03 2.96 42.29
CA GLY A 79 12.67 2.25 41.17
C GLY A 79 13.85 1.36 41.58
N PHE A 80 14.08 1.20 42.89
CA PHE A 80 15.11 0.35 43.46
C PHE A 80 14.54 -1.06 43.74
N VAL A 81 15.30 -2.09 43.43
CA VAL A 81 14.96 -3.50 43.74
C VAL A 81 15.92 -3.98 44.82
N ASP A 82 15.41 -4.40 45.97
CA ASP A 82 16.24 -4.92 47.06
C ASP A 82 16.77 -6.31 46.65
N LEU A 83 18.09 -6.47 46.62
CA LEU A 83 18.73 -7.76 46.28
C LEU A 83 19.12 -8.57 47.53
N SER A 84 18.69 -8.14 48.72
CA SER A 84 18.93 -8.86 49.97
C SER A 84 18.12 -10.18 50.03
N TYR A 85 18.72 -11.18 50.67
CA TYR A 85 18.18 -12.54 50.76
C TYR A 85 18.06 -12.97 52.22
N ALA A 86 17.18 -13.93 52.47
CA ALA A 86 17.14 -14.66 53.73
C ALA A 86 17.96 -15.95 53.60
N TRP A 87 18.80 -16.23 54.59
CA TRP A 87 19.58 -17.47 54.59
C TRP A 87 18.74 -18.62 55.15
N SER A 88 18.58 -19.67 54.34
CA SER A 88 18.01 -20.97 54.71
C SER A 88 18.75 -22.07 53.95
N PHE A 89 18.27 -23.33 53.95
CA PHE A 89 18.79 -24.39 53.07
C PHE A 89 18.84 -23.98 51.58
N LEU A 90 18.05 -22.97 51.19
CA LEU A 90 18.14 -22.26 49.91
C LEU A 90 18.28 -20.75 50.14
N THR A 91 19.05 -20.06 49.30
CA THR A 91 19.07 -18.59 49.27
C THR A 91 17.80 -18.10 48.58
N LEU A 92 16.85 -17.58 49.36
CA LEU A 92 15.61 -17.02 48.82
C LEU A 92 15.65 -15.49 48.89
N PRO A 93 15.35 -14.78 47.79
CA PRO A 93 15.21 -13.33 47.84
C PRO A 93 14.06 -12.96 48.78
N LYS A 94 14.18 -11.83 49.48
CA LYS A 94 13.08 -11.34 50.31
C LYS A 94 11.83 -11.08 49.44
N PRO A 95 10.61 -11.37 49.94
CA PRO A 95 9.38 -11.04 49.23
C PRO A 95 9.34 -9.53 48.94
N GLN A 96 9.09 -9.18 47.68
CA GLN A 96 9.01 -7.80 47.21
C GLN A 96 7.85 -7.65 46.23
N GLU A 97 7.20 -6.49 46.28
CA GLU A 97 6.18 -6.11 45.31
C GLU A 97 6.85 -5.51 44.07
N LEU A 98 6.61 -6.14 42.92
CA LEU A 98 7.13 -5.71 41.63
C LEU A 98 5.97 -5.20 40.76
N VAL A 99 6.17 -4.06 40.12
CA VAL A 99 5.23 -3.54 39.12
C VAL A 99 5.63 -4.05 37.75
N PHE A 100 4.72 -4.78 37.10
CA PHE A 100 4.86 -5.19 35.71
C PHE A 100 4.19 -4.14 34.82
N VAL A 101 4.97 -3.17 34.36
CA VAL A 101 4.50 -2.17 33.41
C VAL A 101 4.47 -2.82 32.02
N GLY A 102 3.28 -2.98 31.45
CA GLY A 102 3.13 -3.54 30.11
C GLY A 102 3.89 -2.69 29.08
N ARG A 103 4.88 -3.29 28.41
CA ARG A 103 5.38 -2.72 27.15
C ARG A 103 4.21 -2.86 26.17
N GLY A 104 3.75 -1.76 25.56
CA GLY A 104 2.49 -1.70 24.78
C GLY A 104 2.15 -2.99 24.02
N LYS A 105 0.87 -3.38 23.99
CA LYS A 105 0.42 -4.70 23.49
C LYS A 105 1.04 -5.00 22.13
N PHE A 106 1.90 -6.03 22.05
CA PHE A 106 2.40 -6.51 20.77
C PHE A 106 1.21 -6.92 19.90
N CYS A 107 1.27 -6.57 18.61
CA CYS A 107 0.22 -6.93 17.68
C CYS A 107 0.03 -8.46 17.70
N PRO A 108 -1.22 -8.94 17.83
CA PRO A 108 -1.51 -10.37 17.82
C PRO A 108 -0.96 -11.02 16.54
N SER A 109 -0.50 -12.26 16.63
CA SER A 109 0.12 -12.95 15.51
C SER A 109 -0.25 -14.43 15.52
N PRO A 110 -0.69 -15.02 14.39
CA PRO A 110 -0.78 -16.46 14.26
C PRO A 110 0.60 -17.10 14.37
N TRP A 111 0.61 -18.42 14.59
CA TRP A 111 1.84 -19.20 14.48
C TRP A 111 2.43 -19.11 13.06
N ASN A 112 3.75 -18.91 12.99
CA ASN A 112 4.51 -18.72 11.76
C ASN A 112 5.55 -19.85 11.62
N LEU A 113 5.70 -20.40 10.41
CA LEU A 113 6.77 -21.38 10.14
C LEU A 113 8.17 -20.70 10.22
N PRO A 114 9.21 -21.44 10.65
CA PRO A 114 10.59 -20.98 10.49
C PRO A 114 10.89 -20.63 9.02
N VAL A 115 11.66 -19.56 8.80
CA VAL A 115 12.09 -19.05 7.48
C VAL A 115 10.96 -18.54 6.57
N ILE A 116 9.95 -19.36 6.25
CA ILE A 116 8.87 -19.04 5.29
C ILE A 116 7.79 -18.14 5.93
N GLY A 117 7.56 -18.27 7.23
CA GLY A 117 6.50 -17.55 7.93
C GLY A 117 5.10 -17.96 7.47
N TYR A 118 4.22 -16.98 7.24
CA TYR A 118 2.82 -17.20 6.88
C TYR A 118 2.58 -17.39 5.37
N LEU A 119 3.61 -17.31 4.53
CA LEU A 119 3.47 -17.36 3.06
C LEU A 119 2.75 -18.61 2.54
N HIS A 120 2.93 -19.76 3.21
CA HIS A 120 2.34 -21.05 2.85
C HIS A 120 0.80 -21.11 2.94
N LYS A 121 0.16 -20.17 3.65
CA LYS A 121 -1.32 -20.10 3.81
C LYS A 121 -1.98 -19.04 2.93
N ILE A 122 -1.21 -18.33 2.12
CA ILE A 122 -1.70 -17.25 1.28
C ILE A 122 -2.10 -17.83 -0.07
N ASP A 123 -3.33 -17.58 -0.49
CA ASP A 123 -3.74 -17.79 -1.87
C ASP A 123 -3.12 -16.70 -2.74
N THR A 124 -2.25 -17.09 -3.67
CA THR A 124 -1.57 -16.16 -4.58
C THR A 124 -2.52 -15.45 -5.54
N LYS A 125 -3.72 -15.99 -5.78
CA LYS A 125 -4.73 -15.37 -6.67
C LYS A 125 -5.60 -14.35 -5.95
N ALA A 126 -5.79 -14.49 -4.64
CA ALA A 126 -6.62 -13.60 -3.83
C ALA A 126 -5.99 -13.37 -2.44
N PRO A 127 -4.77 -12.79 -2.36
CA PRO A 127 -4.04 -12.66 -1.11
C PRO A 127 -4.78 -11.82 -0.08
N HIS A 128 -5.50 -10.78 -0.52
CA HIS A 128 -6.34 -9.94 0.33
C HIS A 128 -7.43 -10.73 1.05
N LEU A 129 -8.02 -11.75 0.42
CA LEU A 129 -9.02 -12.60 1.09
C LEU A 129 -8.38 -13.53 2.12
N SER A 130 -7.19 -14.07 1.84
CA SER A 130 -6.41 -14.83 2.83
C SER A 130 -6.06 -13.98 4.06
N PHE A 131 -5.65 -12.73 3.85
CA PHE A 131 -5.36 -11.80 4.93
C PHE A 131 -6.62 -11.34 5.67
N LEU A 132 -7.76 -11.21 4.98
CA LEU A 132 -9.04 -10.83 5.60
C LEU A 132 -9.47 -11.89 6.63
N LYS A 133 -9.31 -13.18 6.32
CA LYS A 133 -9.56 -14.27 7.26
C LYS A 133 -8.70 -14.18 8.53
N VAL A 134 -7.48 -13.66 8.41
CA VAL A 134 -6.60 -13.41 9.57
C VAL A 134 -7.11 -12.19 10.36
N ALA A 135 -7.45 -11.09 9.69
CA ALA A 135 -8.01 -9.90 10.32
C ALA A 135 -9.28 -10.21 11.12
N GLN A 136 -10.19 -11.02 10.56
CA GLN A 136 -11.41 -11.47 11.24
C GLN A 136 -11.13 -12.26 12.52
N LYS A 137 -10.01 -13.00 12.58
CA LYS A 137 -9.63 -13.81 13.74
C LYS A 137 -8.83 -13.05 14.80
N TYR A 138 -7.89 -12.20 14.38
CA TYR A 138 -6.93 -11.54 15.27
C TYR A 138 -7.26 -10.06 15.53
N GLY A 139 -8.27 -9.52 14.87
CA GLY A 139 -8.70 -8.13 15.02
C GLY A 139 -8.05 -7.17 14.01
N PRO A 140 -8.32 -5.87 14.15
CA PRO A 140 -8.00 -4.86 13.14
C PRO A 140 -6.50 -4.54 13.01
N VAL A 141 -5.68 -5.02 13.94
CA VAL A 141 -4.23 -4.86 13.90
C VAL A 141 -3.60 -6.20 14.23
N TYR A 142 -2.80 -6.75 13.33
CA TYR A 142 -2.12 -8.02 13.55
C TYR A 142 -0.78 -8.06 12.82
N ARG A 143 0.09 -8.98 13.25
CA ARG A 143 1.43 -9.18 12.68
C ARG A 143 1.53 -10.54 12.00
N LEU A 144 2.20 -10.59 10.86
CA LEU A 144 2.64 -11.80 10.19
C LEU A 144 4.14 -11.73 9.92
N LYS A 145 4.79 -12.90 9.87
CA LYS A 145 6.12 -13.02 9.28
C LYS A 145 5.96 -13.45 7.83
N LEU A 146 6.41 -12.64 6.87
CA LEU A 146 6.39 -12.96 5.45
C LEU A 146 7.83 -13.16 4.97
N GLY A 147 8.28 -14.41 4.97
CA GLY A 147 9.68 -14.74 4.69
C GLY A 147 10.64 -14.02 5.65
N SER A 148 11.51 -13.19 5.11
CA SER A 148 12.47 -12.38 5.88
C SER A 148 11.87 -11.15 6.57
N PHE A 149 10.61 -10.79 6.32
CA PHE A 149 10.02 -9.56 6.81
C PHE A 149 9.02 -9.78 7.95
N ASN A 150 9.11 -8.94 8.98
CA ASN A 150 7.99 -8.73 9.90
C ASN A 150 7.02 -7.74 9.27
N THR A 151 5.73 -8.08 9.27
CA THR A 151 4.69 -7.29 8.60
C THR A 151 3.52 -7.07 9.52
N VAL A 152 3.13 -5.81 9.73
CA VAL A 152 1.93 -5.41 10.47
C VAL A 152 0.86 -4.98 9.48
N PHE A 153 -0.31 -5.58 9.61
CA PHE A 153 -1.51 -5.21 8.86
C PHE A 153 -2.38 -4.34 9.75
N ILE A 154 -2.87 -3.23 9.20
CA ILE A 154 -3.73 -2.29 9.91
C ILE A 154 -5.00 -2.11 9.07
N SER A 155 -6.14 -2.50 9.63
CA SER A 155 -7.47 -2.33 9.05
C SER A 155 -8.39 -1.43 9.89
N ASP A 156 -7.84 -0.71 10.86
CA ASP A 156 -8.53 0.41 11.52
C ASP A 156 -8.16 1.72 10.83
N ALA A 157 -9.14 2.42 10.27
CA ALA A 157 -8.90 3.61 9.45
C ALA A 157 -8.29 4.77 10.25
N LYS A 158 -8.71 4.96 11.51
CA LYS A 158 -8.25 6.06 12.36
C LYS A 158 -6.80 5.83 12.78
N LEU A 159 -6.50 4.64 13.28
CA LEU A 159 -5.15 4.24 13.65
C LEU A 159 -4.22 4.26 12.44
N LEU A 160 -4.67 3.75 11.28
CA LEU A 160 -3.88 3.77 10.05
C LEU A 160 -3.48 5.20 9.68
N LYS A 161 -4.43 6.16 9.70
CA LYS A 161 -4.12 7.58 9.45
C LYS A 161 -3.05 8.09 10.41
N GLN A 162 -3.19 7.85 11.71
CA GLN A 162 -2.23 8.31 12.72
C GLN A 162 -0.84 7.71 12.51
N VAL A 163 -0.75 6.41 12.19
CA VAL A 163 0.51 5.71 11.90
C VAL A 163 1.18 6.30 10.65
N LEU A 164 0.43 6.46 9.55
CA LEU A 164 0.96 6.98 8.28
C LEU A 164 1.32 8.48 8.30
N MET A 165 1.00 9.20 9.38
CA MET A 165 1.45 10.57 9.61
C MET A 165 2.86 10.65 10.22
N LYS A 166 3.36 9.56 10.82
CA LYS A 166 4.69 9.52 11.44
C LYS A 166 5.78 9.48 10.36
N ASP A 167 6.80 10.33 10.50
CA ASP A 167 7.94 10.36 9.56
C ASP A 167 8.68 9.03 9.49
N ALA A 168 8.72 8.30 10.61
CA ALA A 168 9.29 6.95 10.68
C ALA A 168 8.63 5.95 9.73
N THR A 169 7.43 6.22 9.19
CA THR A 169 6.71 5.33 8.26
C THR A 169 6.78 5.77 6.80
N LEU A 170 7.57 6.80 6.49
CA LEU A 170 7.69 7.32 5.14
C LEU A 170 8.45 6.39 4.21
N SER A 171 9.29 5.49 4.71
CA SER A 171 10.14 4.64 3.88
C SER A 171 9.37 3.50 3.21
N ARG A 172 9.98 2.91 2.19
CA ARG A 172 9.47 1.71 1.50
C ARG A 172 10.30 0.48 1.86
N PRO A 173 9.66 -0.70 1.99
CA PRO A 173 10.39 -1.91 2.33
C PRO A 173 11.29 -2.33 1.17
N PRO A 174 12.45 -2.96 1.40
CA PRO A 174 13.38 -3.37 0.34
C PRO A 174 12.90 -4.64 -0.41
N LEU A 175 11.73 -4.56 -1.05
CA LEU A 175 11.18 -5.61 -1.90
C LEU A 175 11.85 -5.58 -3.28
N HIS A 176 12.52 -6.69 -3.65
CA HIS A 176 13.42 -6.70 -4.81
C HIS A 176 12.73 -6.40 -6.13
N LEU A 177 11.58 -7.02 -6.43
CA LEU A 177 10.91 -6.82 -7.72
C LEU A 177 10.30 -5.41 -7.84
N LEU A 178 9.77 -4.87 -6.75
CA LEU A 178 9.27 -3.48 -6.74
C LEU A 178 10.40 -2.47 -6.87
N GLY A 179 11.56 -2.75 -6.28
CA GLY A 179 12.76 -1.92 -6.43
C GLY A 179 13.29 -1.87 -7.87
N ILE A 180 13.18 -2.97 -8.63
CA ILE A 180 13.54 -2.98 -10.06
C ILE A 180 12.58 -2.10 -10.87
N ILE A 181 11.28 -2.19 -10.60
CA ILE A 181 10.24 -1.50 -11.38
C ILE A 181 10.24 0.00 -11.13
N PHE A 182 10.23 0.41 -9.87
CA PHE A 182 9.98 1.79 -9.47
C PHE A 182 11.25 2.58 -9.16
N GLY A 183 12.38 1.89 -9.06
CA GLY A 183 13.68 2.47 -8.74
C GLY A 183 13.81 2.96 -7.31
N ASP A 184 15.03 3.35 -6.95
CA ASP A 184 15.36 4.06 -5.71
C ASP A 184 15.18 5.59 -5.83
N LYS A 185 14.97 6.08 -7.06
CA LYS A 185 14.59 7.46 -7.40
C LYS A 185 13.11 7.54 -7.78
N GLY A 186 12.57 8.73 -7.98
CA GLY A 186 11.15 8.94 -8.32
C GLY A 186 10.28 9.21 -7.08
N ILE A 187 8.97 8.91 -7.16
CA ILE A 187 8.01 9.24 -6.07
C ILE A 187 7.28 8.03 -5.47
N ILE A 188 7.25 6.89 -6.16
CA ILE A 188 6.49 5.71 -5.73
C ILE A 188 7.28 4.95 -4.66
N TYR A 189 8.54 4.61 -4.97
CA TYR A 189 9.33 3.66 -4.18
C TYR A 189 10.56 4.26 -3.48
N SER A 190 11.09 5.36 -4.00
CA SER A 190 12.13 6.14 -3.34
C SER A 190 11.74 6.51 -1.91
N SER A 191 12.75 6.67 -1.05
CA SER A 191 12.66 7.19 0.31
C SER A 191 13.71 8.29 0.46
N SER A 192 13.77 9.02 1.58
CA SER A 192 14.67 10.17 1.84
C SER A 192 14.24 11.51 1.24
N ASP A 193 15.14 12.49 1.20
CA ASP A 193 14.91 13.84 0.69
C ASP A 193 14.65 13.87 -0.82
N VAL A 194 15.22 12.93 -1.59
CA VAL A 194 14.91 12.75 -3.03
C VAL A 194 13.40 12.60 -3.24
N TRP A 195 12.74 11.79 -2.40
CA TRP A 195 11.28 11.61 -2.47
C TRP A 195 10.55 12.92 -2.14
N LYS A 196 10.98 13.66 -1.12
CA LYS A 196 10.34 14.91 -0.70
C LYS A 196 10.43 15.96 -1.81
N ASP A 197 11.61 16.11 -2.41
CA ASP A 197 11.87 17.08 -3.46
C ASP A 197 11.08 16.77 -4.73
N GLN A 198 11.13 15.52 -5.21
CA GLN A 198 10.38 15.12 -6.38
C GLN A 198 8.87 15.15 -6.16
N ARG A 199 8.38 14.80 -4.96
CA ARG A 199 6.97 14.94 -4.61
C ARG A 199 6.53 16.40 -4.56
N LYS A 200 7.35 17.29 -4.01
CA LYS A 200 7.09 18.74 -3.97
C LYS A 200 7.04 19.30 -5.39
N PHE A 201 8.00 18.93 -6.24
CA PHE A 201 8.02 19.27 -7.66
C PHE A 201 6.72 18.84 -8.36
N VAL A 202 6.32 17.57 -8.26
CA VAL A 202 5.08 17.06 -8.88
C VAL A 202 3.85 17.77 -8.33
N SER A 203 3.78 17.99 -7.02
CA SER A 203 2.63 18.69 -6.40
C SER A 203 2.50 20.12 -6.93
N ASN A 204 3.62 20.83 -7.07
CA ASN A 204 3.65 22.17 -7.64
C ASN A 204 3.25 22.17 -9.11
N PHE A 205 3.79 21.23 -9.90
CA PHE A 205 3.42 21.06 -11.30
C PHE A 205 1.92 20.87 -11.46
N LEU A 206 1.32 19.89 -10.77
CA LEU A 206 -0.10 19.58 -10.88
C LEU A 206 -1.00 20.77 -10.53
N ARG A 207 -0.58 21.61 -9.57
CA ARG A 207 -1.30 22.83 -9.22
C ARG A 207 -1.30 23.86 -10.35
N VAL A 208 -0.14 24.05 -11.00
CA VAL A 208 0.07 25.06 -12.05
C VAL A 208 -0.52 24.62 -13.39
N SER A 209 -0.48 23.33 -13.71
CA SER A 209 -0.92 22.75 -15.00
C SER A 209 -2.44 22.55 -15.13
N GLY A 210 -3.25 23.03 -14.18
CA GLY A 210 -4.70 22.79 -14.20
C GLY A 210 -5.14 21.44 -13.64
N ALA A 211 -4.20 20.58 -13.27
CA ALA A 211 -4.40 19.18 -12.87
C ALA A 211 -4.82 19.01 -11.39
N THR A 212 -5.46 20.03 -10.80
CA THR A 212 -6.08 19.98 -9.45
C THR A 212 -7.47 20.60 -9.50
N LYS A 213 -8.42 20.10 -8.70
CA LYS A 213 -9.84 20.52 -8.78
C LYS A 213 -10.05 22.03 -8.62
N MET A 214 -9.16 22.67 -7.86
CA MET A 214 -9.19 24.10 -7.54
C MET A 214 -8.25 24.96 -8.40
N SER A 215 -7.55 24.39 -9.39
CA SER A 215 -6.64 25.18 -10.22
C SER A 215 -7.40 26.19 -11.10
N PRO A 216 -6.93 27.44 -11.23
CA PRO A 216 -7.52 28.41 -12.16
C PRO A 216 -7.28 28.04 -13.62
N ASN A 217 -6.27 27.19 -13.91
CA ASN A 217 -5.86 26.82 -15.27
C ASN A 217 -6.47 25.48 -15.73
N LYS A 218 -7.50 24.96 -15.03
CA LYS A 218 -8.07 23.63 -15.30
C LYS A 218 -8.83 23.54 -16.64
N GLU A 219 -9.31 24.66 -17.16
CA GLU A 219 -10.16 24.70 -18.36
C GLU A 219 -9.48 24.06 -19.59
N ALA A 220 -8.18 24.31 -19.79
CA ALA A 220 -7.44 23.73 -20.91
C ALA A 220 -7.39 22.18 -20.83
N LEU A 221 -7.17 21.66 -19.61
CA LEU A 221 -7.13 20.22 -19.36
C LEU A 221 -8.53 19.59 -19.49
N GLU A 222 -9.56 20.24 -18.94
CA GLU A 222 -10.95 19.80 -19.08
C GLU A 222 -11.41 19.80 -20.53
N ASN A 223 -11.01 20.79 -21.33
CA ASN A 223 -11.30 20.84 -22.75
C ASN A 223 -10.60 19.71 -23.51
N GLN A 224 -9.35 19.36 -23.16
CA GLN A 224 -8.70 18.19 -23.74
C GLN A 224 -9.44 16.90 -23.37
N MET A 225 -9.82 16.73 -22.09
CA MET A 225 -10.62 15.58 -21.65
C MET A 225 -11.93 15.49 -22.42
N LYS A 226 -12.65 16.60 -22.57
CA LYS A 226 -13.89 16.65 -23.34
C LYS A 226 -13.67 16.21 -24.78
N GLN A 227 -12.66 16.75 -25.47
CA GLN A 227 -12.36 16.40 -26.85
C GLN A 227 -12.05 14.90 -26.99
N SER A 228 -11.17 14.38 -26.13
CA SER A 228 -10.76 12.97 -26.16
C SER A 228 -11.93 12.01 -25.91
N VAL A 229 -12.88 12.38 -25.04
CA VAL A 229 -14.13 11.60 -24.87
C VAL A 229 -15.04 11.73 -26.09
N GLN A 230 -15.15 12.90 -26.71
CA GLN A 230 -16.01 13.09 -27.90
C GLN A 230 -15.61 12.16 -29.06
N ASP A 231 -14.31 11.94 -29.26
CA ASP A 231 -13.83 11.01 -30.28
C ASP A 231 -14.38 9.58 -30.04
N VAL A 232 -14.45 9.15 -28.77
CA VAL A 232 -15.08 7.88 -28.37
C VAL A 232 -16.59 7.91 -28.60
N ILE A 233 -17.28 8.98 -28.20
CA ILE A 233 -18.73 9.12 -28.38
C ILE A 233 -19.08 9.02 -29.88
N GLN A 234 -18.36 9.74 -30.73
CA GLN A 234 -18.60 9.78 -32.17
C GLN A 234 -18.37 8.42 -32.82
N TYR A 235 -17.32 7.69 -32.40
CA TYR A 235 -17.10 6.32 -32.84
C TYR A 235 -18.30 5.40 -32.53
N VAL A 236 -18.84 5.48 -31.31
CA VAL A 236 -19.99 4.68 -30.87
C VAL A 236 -21.27 5.09 -31.61
N GLN A 237 -21.52 6.39 -31.79
CA GLN A 237 -22.72 6.91 -32.48
C GLN A 237 -22.77 6.52 -33.96
N ASN A 238 -21.63 6.38 -34.62
CA ASN A 238 -21.55 6.02 -36.03
C ASN A 238 -21.91 4.54 -36.30
N GLN A 239 -22.05 3.70 -35.26
CA GLN A 239 -22.36 2.27 -35.42
C GLN A 239 -23.85 1.92 -35.29
N GLY A 240 -24.73 2.91 -35.12
CA GLY A 240 -26.19 2.74 -35.10
C GLY A 240 -26.83 3.06 -33.74
N ASN A 241 -28.02 2.48 -33.49
CA ASN A 241 -28.78 2.74 -32.26
C ASN A 241 -28.23 1.98 -31.04
N SER A 242 -27.57 0.86 -31.26
CA SER A 242 -26.90 0.08 -30.22
C SER A 242 -25.61 -0.53 -30.77
N VAL A 243 -24.53 -0.49 -30.01
CA VAL A 243 -23.26 -1.13 -30.39
C VAL A 243 -22.74 -1.97 -29.24
N THR A 244 -22.26 -3.16 -29.57
CA THR A 244 -21.55 -4.04 -28.64
C THR A 244 -20.07 -3.89 -28.86
N LEU A 245 -19.33 -3.50 -27.82
CA LEU A 245 -17.87 -3.38 -27.89
C LEU A 245 -17.22 -3.52 -26.53
N ASN A 246 -15.93 -3.87 -26.54
CA ASN A 246 -15.10 -3.84 -25.35
C ASN A 246 -14.64 -2.41 -25.04
N PRO A 247 -15.04 -1.80 -23.92
CA PRO A 247 -14.69 -0.41 -23.62
C PRO A 247 -13.19 -0.21 -23.31
N SER A 248 -12.42 -1.29 -23.11
CA SER A 248 -11.02 -1.21 -22.68
C SER A 248 -10.15 -0.39 -23.63
N GLU A 249 -10.32 -0.54 -24.94
CA GLU A 249 -9.51 0.20 -25.93
C GLU A 249 -9.84 1.69 -25.92
N ALA A 250 -11.12 2.04 -25.93
CA ALA A 250 -11.57 3.43 -25.87
C ALA A 250 -11.13 4.13 -24.57
N VAL A 251 -11.28 3.45 -23.43
CA VAL A 251 -10.84 3.96 -22.13
C VAL A 251 -9.32 4.09 -22.09
N THR A 252 -8.58 3.12 -22.63
CA THR A 252 -7.10 3.19 -22.71
C THR A 252 -6.67 4.39 -23.54
N ASN A 253 -7.24 4.58 -24.73
CA ASN A 253 -6.93 5.71 -25.59
C ASN A 253 -7.22 7.06 -24.91
N TYR A 254 -8.38 7.18 -24.27
CA TYR A 254 -8.74 8.37 -23.49
C TYR A 254 -7.74 8.65 -22.37
N VAL A 255 -7.45 7.65 -21.54
CA VAL A 255 -6.56 7.83 -20.38
C VAL A 255 -5.12 8.12 -20.81
N SER A 256 -4.65 7.43 -21.85
CA SER A 256 -3.32 7.60 -22.40
C SER A 256 -3.13 8.97 -23.04
N ASP A 257 -4.13 9.50 -23.75
CA ASP A 257 -4.04 10.84 -24.34
C ASP A 257 -3.80 11.92 -23.27
N ILE A 258 -4.61 11.91 -22.21
CA ILE A 258 -4.50 12.87 -21.11
C ILE A 258 -3.20 12.68 -20.32
N SER A 259 -2.82 11.43 -20.03
CA SER A 259 -1.59 11.12 -19.30
C SER A 259 -0.34 11.52 -20.10
N SER A 260 -0.30 11.20 -21.39
CA SER A 260 0.80 11.57 -22.28
C SER A 260 0.95 13.08 -22.41
N SER A 261 -0.16 13.80 -22.56
CA SER A 261 -0.17 15.27 -22.59
C SER A 261 0.40 15.88 -21.31
N LEU A 262 -0.09 15.46 -20.13
CA LEU A 262 0.37 16.00 -18.86
C LEU A 262 1.83 15.65 -18.52
N ILE A 263 2.32 14.50 -18.97
CA ILE A 263 3.64 14.00 -18.54
C ILE A 263 4.72 14.35 -19.58
N LEU A 264 4.45 14.11 -20.85
CA LEU A 264 5.41 14.22 -21.94
C LEU A 264 5.14 15.42 -22.85
N GLY A 265 3.92 15.95 -22.85
CA GLY A 265 3.47 16.99 -23.78
C GLY A 265 3.19 16.47 -25.19
N THR A 266 3.45 15.19 -25.46
CA THR A 266 3.23 14.53 -26.75
C THR A 266 2.79 13.10 -26.53
N ARG A 267 1.93 12.61 -27.43
CA ARG A 267 1.46 11.21 -27.41
C ARG A 267 2.52 10.27 -27.96
N ASN A 268 2.73 9.13 -27.29
CA ASN A 268 3.64 8.10 -27.78
C ASN A 268 3.02 6.70 -27.63
N SER A 269 2.45 6.18 -28.73
CA SER A 269 1.78 4.89 -28.75
C SER A 269 2.69 3.70 -28.38
N LYS A 270 4.00 3.79 -28.69
CA LYS A 270 4.96 2.76 -28.29
C LYS A 270 5.11 2.71 -26.77
N LEU A 271 5.35 3.85 -26.13
CA LEU A 271 5.48 3.94 -24.67
C LEU A 271 4.18 3.53 -23.98
N GLU A 272 3.04 3.99 -24.49
CA GLU A 272 1.71 3.57 -24.02
C GLU A 272 1.60 2.05 -24.03
N LYS A 273 1.85 1.39 -25.16
CA LYS A 273 1.77 -0.07 -25.27
C LYS A 273 2.74 -0.80 -24.32
N ILE A 274 3.95 -0.27 -24.12
CA ILE A 274 4.91 -0.83 -23.18
C ILE A 274 4.35 -0.76 -21.75
N LEU A 275 3.82 0.38 -21.35
CA LEU A 275 3.36 0.64 -19.99
C LEU A 275 1.98 0.05 -19.68
N THR A 276 1.05 -0.06 -20.64
CA THR A 276 -0.31 -0.57 -20.41
C THR A 276 -0.50 -2.04 -20.78
N HIS A 277 0.26 -2.58 -21.74
CA HIS A 277 0.11 -3.98 -22.15
C HIS A 277 1.27 -4.86 -21.68
N ASN A 278 2.50 -4.50 -22.07
CA ASN A 278 3.67 -5.37 -21.81
C ASN A 278 4.00 -5.44 -20.32
N PHE A 279 4.01 -4.29 -19.63
CA PHE A 279 4.29 -4.20 -18.21
C PHE A 279 3.33 -5.03 -17.37
N PHE A 280 2.01 -4.85 -17.55
CA PHE A 280 1.02 -5.57 -16.76
C PHE A 280 1.01 -7.07 -17.03
N LYS A 281 1.23 -7.48 -18.29
CA LYS A 281 1.40 -8.89 -18.63
C LYS A 281 2.56 -9.52 -17.86
N ILE A 282 3.70 -8.85 -17.78
CA ILE A 282 4.88 -9.31 -17.03
C ILE A 282 4.61 -9.31 -15.52
N VAL A 283 4.07 -8.21 -14.98
CA VAL A 283 3.74 -8.08 -13.54
C VAL A 283 2.81 -9.20 -13.07
N LYS A 284 1.78 -9.51 -13.88
CA LYS A 284 0.83 -10.59 -13.62
C LYS A 284 1.47 -11.97 -13.76
N GLN A 285 2.12 -12.23 -14.89
CA GLN A 285 2.71 -13.55 -15.20
C GLN A 285 3.75 -13.98 -14.16
N TYR A 286 4.56 -13.04 -13.66
CA TYR A 286 5.62 -13.32 -12.72
C TYR A 286 5.25 -13.08 -11.26
N GLN A 287 3.99 -12.72 -10.98
CA GLN A 287 3.48 -12.42 -9.65
C GLN A 287 4.44 -11.49 -8.91
N VAL A 288 4.58 -10.25 -9.37
CA VAL A 288 5.54 -9.29 -8.81
C VAL A 288 5.33 -9.02 -7.31
N SER A 289 4.13 -9.26 -6.76
CA SER A 289 3.85 -9.23 -5.31
C SER A 289 4.01 -10.60 -4.62
N GLY A 290 4.57 -11.58 -5.31
CA GLY A 290 4.66 -12.98 -4.89
C GLY A 290 5.86 -13.30 -4.01
N PRO A 291 6.12 -14.60 -3.75
CA PRO A 291 7.06 -15.05 -2.73
C PRO A 291 8.52 -14.64 -2.98
N VAL A 292 8.91 -14.31 -4.22
CA VAL A 292 10.28 -13.87 -4.58
C VAL A 292 10.73 -12.61 -3.85
N ASN A 293 9.79 -11.74 -3.48
CA ASN A 293 10.07 -10.55 -2.68
C ASN A 293 10.45 -10.90 -1.24
N PHE A 294 9.89 -11.98 -0.71
CA PHE A 294 9.98 -12.36 0.70
C PHE A 294 11.01 -13.47 0.95
N LEU A 295 11.31 -14.27 -0.08
CA LEU A 295 12.22 -15.42 -0.03
C LEU A 295 13.35 -15.23 -1.06
N PRO A 296 14.49 -14.62 -0.67
CA PRO A 296 15.57 -14.28 -1.59
C PRO A 296 16.12 -15.48 -2.36
N PHE A 297 16.14 -16.67 -1.75
CA PHE A 297 16.67 -17.88 -2.39
C PHE A 297 15.89 -18.31 -3.64
N LEU A 298 14.61 -17.93 -3.78
CA LEU A 298 13.83 -18.23 -4.99
C LEU A 298 14.41 -17.55 -6.23
N ARG A 299 15.14 -16.45 -6.07
CA ARG A 299 15.77 -15.70 -7.17
C ARG A 299 16.85 -16.52 -7.89
N PHE A 300 17.35 -17.59 -7.29
CA PHE A 300 18.33 -18.47 -7.93
C PHE A 300 17.69 -19.53 -8.84
N LEU A 301 16.37 -19.75 -8.74
CA LEU A 301 15.68 -20.73 -9.58
C LEU A 301 15.49 -20.21 -11.02
N PRO A 302 15.67 -21.04 -12.06
CA PRO A 302 15.64 -20.60 -13.46
C PRO A 302 14.37 -19.83 -13.86
N LYS A 303 13.20 -20.27 -13.37
CA LYS A 303 11.90 -19.61 -13.63
C LYS A 303 11.89 -18.16 -13.17
N TYR A 304 12.37 -17.90 -11.95
CA TYR A 304 12.36 -16.56 -11.36
C TYR A 304 13.49 -15.68 -11.92
N ARG A 305 14.67 -16.26 -12.23
CA ARG A 305 15.75 -15.55 -12.93
C ARG A 305 15.27 -14.98 -14.27
N LYS A 306 14.56 -15.78 -15.08
CA LYS A 306 14.01 -15.32 -16.36
C LYS A 306 13.03 -14.16 -16.17
N GLY A 307 12.16 -14.23 -15.16
CA GLY A 307 11.22 -13.15 -14.83
C GLY A 307 11.91 -11.85 -14.41
N VAL A 308 12.93 -11.95 -13.54
CA VAL A 308 13.75 -10.80 -13.11
C VAL A 308 14.45 -10.15 -14.30
N LYS A 309 15.05 -10.96 -15.20
CA LYS A 309 15.70 -10.43 -16.41
C LYS A 309 14.72 -9.68 -17.31
N LEU A 310 13.56 -10.27 -17.60
CA LEU A 310 12.52 -9.62 -18.41
C LEU A 310 12.05 -8.30 -17.80
N LEU A 311 11.99 -8.22 -16.47
CA LEU A 311 11.62 -6.99 -15.77
C LEU A 311 12.69 -5.90 -15.93
N HIS A 312 13.97 -6.25 -15.83
CA HIS A 312 15.07 -5.33 -16.12
C HIS A 312 15.06 -4.87 -17.58
N ASP A 313 14.88 -5.79 -18.52
CA ASP A 313 14.84 -5.48 -19.96
C ASP A 313 13.69 -4.51 -20.27
N LEU A 314 12.52 -4.72 -19.65
CA LEU A 314 11.36 -3.83 -19.78
C LEU A 314 11.63 -2.42 -19.22
N VAL A 315 12.22 -2.32 -18.02
CA VAL A 315 12.56 -1.03 -17.41
C VAL A 315 13.58 -0.28 -18.26
N ASN A 316 14.58 -0.99 -18.80
CA ASN A 316 15.55 -0.41 -19.73
C ASN A 316 14.89 0.06 -21.03
N GLU A 317 13.92 -0.68 -21.57
CA GLU A 317 13.17 -0.28 -22.77
C GLU A 317 12.35 1.00 -22.52
N ILE A 318 11.69 1.09 -21.35
CA ILE A 318 10.95 2.30 -20.92
C ILE A 318 11.90 3.50 -20.87
N PHE A 319 13.04 3.35 -20.20
CA PHE A 319 14.00 4.45 -20.02
C PHE A 319 14.59 4.89 -21.35
N THR A 320 14.96 3.94 -22.22
CA THR A 320 15.47 4.22 -23.56
C THR A 320 14.43 4.96 -24.41
N THR A 321 13.16 4.56 -24.30
CA THR A 321 12.07 5.18 -25.04
C THR A 321 11.77 6.59 -24.53
N LEU A 322 11.71 6.77 -23.20
CA LEU A 322 11.54 8.10 -22.58
C LEU A 322 12.67 9.05 -22.98
N ASN A 323 13.92 8.60 -22.92
CA ASN A 323 15.06 9.43 -23.29
C ASN A 323 14.98 9.89 -24.76
N LYS A 324 14.58 8.98 -25.67
CA LYS A 324 14.35 9.33 -27.08
C LYS A 324 13.25 10.39 -27.25
N ILE A 325 12.14 10.28 -26.51
CA ILE A 325 11.02 11.23 -26.57
C ILE A 325 11.48 12.60 -26.09
N VAL A 326 12.20 12.65 -24.95
CA VAL A 326 12.71 13.90 -24.39
C VAL A 326 13.61 14.62 -25.40
N CYS A 327 14.58 13.91 -26.00
CA CYS A 327 15.47 14.48 -27.02
C CYS A 327 14.75 14.92 -28.32
N GLN A 328 13.59 14.33 -28.65
CA GLN A 328 12.79 14.73 -29.81
C GLN A 328 11.95 15.97 -29.51
N ASN A 329 11.37 16.05 -28.32
CA ASN A 329 10.54 17.18 -27.89
C ASN A 329 11.34 18.49 -27.80
N GLU A 330 12.66 18.44 -27.56
CA GLU A 330 13.54 19.63 -27.61
C GLU A 330 13.55 20.35 -28.96
N LYS A 331 13.19 19.65 -30.06
CA LYS A 331 13.27 20.20 -31.42
C LYS A 331 11.98 20.85 -31.92
N THR A 332 10.91 20.79 -31.13
CA THR A 332 9.58 21.30 -31.50
C THR A 332 9.18 22.37 -30.51
N ASP A 333 9.42 23.64 -30.86
CA ASP A 333 9.09 24.79 -30.02
C ASP A 333 7.98 25.63 -30.67
N ASN A 334 7.01 26.04 -29.83
CA ASN A 334 6.06 27.17 -29.93
C ASN A 334 4.53 26.98 -29.93
N ASP A 335 3.92 25.79 -30.11
CA ASP A 335 2.44 25.69 -30.15
C ASP A 335 1.82 24.67 -29.17
N LYS A 336 2.44 24.44 -28.01
CA LYS A 336 1.85 23.53 -27.00
C LYS A 336 0.78 24.22 -26.16
N LYS A 337 -0.43 23.64 -26.16
CA LYS A 337 -1.61 24.15 -25.45
C LYS A 337 -1.61 23.87 -23.93
N LEU A 338 -0.81 22.90 -23.47
CA LEU A 338 -0.72 22.46 -22.08
C LEU A 338 0.73 22.25 -21.65
N MET A 339 1.03 22.64 -20.41
CA MET A 339 2.33 22.44 -19.78
C MET A 339 2.48 20.98 -19.32
N SER A 340 3.54 20.30 -19.75
CA SER A 340 3.87 18.95 -19.28
C SER A 340 4.97 18.95 -18.21
N ILE A 341 5.17 17.78 -17.57
CA ILE A 341 6.31 17.58 -16.65
C ILE A 341 7.65 17.76 -17.38
N VAL A 342 7.76 17.25 -18.61
CA VAL A 342 8.96 17.45 -19.44
C VAL A 342 9.21 18.92 -19.70
N ASP A 343 8.18 19.68 -20.10
CA ASP A 343 8.33 21.12 -20.35
C ASP A 343 8.74 21.87 -19.07
N THR A 344 8.17 21.48 -17.91
CA THR A 344 8.51 22.06 -16.61
C THR A 344 9.98 21.83 -16.24
N PHE A 345 10.53 20.65 -16.54
CA PHE A 345 11.96 20.40 -16.36
C PHE A 345 12.82 21.23 -17.32
N MET A 346 12.39 21.39 -18.58
CA MET A 346 13.13 22.15 -19.59
C MET A 346 13.15 23.67 -19.32
N LEU A 347 12.16 24.20 -18.61
CA LEU A 347 12.12 25.59 -18.18
C LEU A 347 13.12 25.89 -17.05
N ASP A 348 13.53 24.88 -16.30
CA ASP A 348 14.50 25.02 -15.23
C ASP A 348 15.92 25.07 -15.82
N LYS A 349 16.52 26.26 -15.88
CA LYS A 349 17.88 26.47 -16.41
C LYS A 349 18.98 25.75 -15.62
N SER A 350 18.67 25.24 -14.41
CA SER A 350 19.60 24.44 -13.62
C SER A 350 19.60 22.96 -13.99
N VAL A 351 18.66 22.54 -14.83
CA VAL A 351 18.50 21.16 -15.28
C VAL A 351 19.23 20.93 -16.59
N ASP A 352 20.08 19.90 -16.63
CA ASP A 352 20.69 19.45 -17.87
C ASP A 352 19.63 18.99 -18.88
N LYS A 353 19.86 19.34 -20.14
CA LYS A 353 19.04 18.94 -21.29
C LYS A 353 18.93 17.42 -21.45
N VAL A 354 19.97 16.68 -21.03
CA VAL A 354 19.94 15.23 -20.94
C VAL A 354 19.38 14.83 -19.57
N PHE A 355 18.19 14.21 -19.58
CA PHE A 355 17.54 13.83 -18.33
C PHE A 355 18.34 12.76 -17.60
N ASN A 356 18.61 13.01 -16.32
CA ASN A 356 19.28 12.04 -15.47
C ASN A 356 18.33 10.88 -15.09
N THR A 357 18.89 9.80 -14.52
CA THR A 357 18.12 8.62 -14.10
C THR A 357 16.94 8.97 -13.18
N GLY A 358 17.08 9.98 -12.33
CA GLY A 358 16.03 10.37 -11.39
C GLY A 358 14.84 11.04 -12.07
N GLN A 359 15.07 11.82 -13.12
CA GLN A 359 14.03 12.44 -13.94
C GLN A 359 13.32 11.41 -14.81
N LEU A 360 14.07 10.53 -15.48
CA LEU A 360 13.48 9.43 -16.26
C LEU A 360 12.64 8.49 -15.38
N GLN A 361 13.14 8.16 -14.19
CA GLN A 361 12.39 7.36 -13.22
C GLN A 361 11.13 8.09 -12.72
N LEU A 362 11.18 9.42 -12.56
CA LEU A 362 10.00 10.20 -12.20
C LEU A 362 8.94 10.15 -13.32
N LEU A 363 9.33 10.38 -14.58
CA LEU A 363 8.42 10.31 -15.73
C LEU A 363 7.78 8.93 -15.85
N SER A 364 8.59 7.87 -15.74
CA SER A 364 8.11 6.48 -15.74
C SER A 364 7.10 6.22 -14.60
N ASN A 365 7.41 6.68 -13.38
CA ASN A 365 6.52 6.54 -12.23
C ASN A 365 5.19 7.28 -12.44
N MET A 366 5.22 8.52 -12.93
CA MET A 366 4.01 9.31 -13.17
C MET A 366 3.12 8.65 -14.23
N PHE A 367 3.71 8.17 -15.33
CA PHE A 367 2.96 7.59 -16.44
C PHE A 367 2.37 6.23 -16.07
N GLY A 368 3.16 5.36 -15.43
CA GLY A 368 2.68 4.06 -14.97
C GLY A 368 1.57 4.19 -13.91
N ALA A 369 1.68 5.18 -13.02
CA ALA A 369 0.67 5.41 -11.98
C ALA A 369 -0.63 6.01 -12.52
N SER A 370 -0.58 6.93 -13.49
CA SER A 370 -1.76 7.64 -13.99
C SER A 370 -2.61 6.83 -14.96
N THR A 371 -2.03 5.82 -15.61
CA THR A 371 -2.70 5.08 -16.68
C THR A 371 -3.58 3.95 -16.14
N GLU A 372 -2.97 2.83 -15.75
CA GLU A 372 -3.72 1.62 -15.39
C GLU A 372 -4.73 1.84 -14.26
N THR A 373 -4.34 2.62 -13.24
CA THR A 373 -5.23 2.85 -12.11
C THR A 373 -6.51 3.56 -12.52
N THR A 374 -6.40 4.53 -13.44
CA THR A 374 -7.53 5.27 -14.00
C THR A 374 -8.33 4.42 -14.97
N ILE A 375 -7.66 3.66 -15.85
CA ILE A 375 -8.32 2.73 -16.80
C ILE A 375 -9.18 1.72 -16.02
N SER A 376 -8.58 1.01 -15.07
CA SER A 376 -9.28 0.03 -14.23
C SER A 376 -10.44 0.68 -13.45
N SER A 377 -10.27 1.90 -12.94
CA SER A 377 -11.33 2.60 -12.21
C SER A 377 -12.52 2.95 -13.12
N ILE A 378 -12.27 3.48 -14.32
CA ILE A 378 -13.34 3.78 -15.29
C ILE A 378 -14.05 2.48 -15.69
N LEU A 379 -13.31 1.42 -16.00
CA LEU A 379 -13.90 0.12 -16.36
C LEU A 379 -14.78 -0.43 -15.23
N TRP A 380 -14.33 -0.39 -13.97
CA TRP A 380 -15.17 -0.78 -12.85
C TRP A 380 -16.46 0.05 -12.79
N VAL A 381 -16.39 1.36 -12.95
CA VAL A 381 -17.58 2.22 -12.92
C VAL A 381 -18.57 1.83 -14.04
N LEU A 382 -18.09 1.64 -15.27
CA LEU A 382 -18.94 1.23 -16.39
C LEU A 382 -19.61 -0.12 -16.13
N LEU A 383 -18.86 -1.10 -15.62
CA LEU A 383 -19.38 -2.45 -15.32
C LEU A 383 -20.45 -2.42 -14.22
N TYR A 384 -20.23 -1.67 -13.14
CA TYR A 384 -21.21 -1.52 -12.07
C TYR A 384 -22.48 -0.81 -12.53
N LEU A 385 -22.34 0.26 -13.33
CA LEU A 385 -23.50 0.95 -13.89
C LEU A 385 -24.30 0.07 -14.87
N ALA A 386 -23.62 -0.71 -15.70
CA ALA A 386 -24.27 -1.66 -16.60
C ALA A 386 -24.97 -2.80 -15.84
N HIS A 387 -24.40 -3.25 -14.72
CA HIS A 387 -24.97 -4.30 -13.87
C HIS A 387 -26.18 -3.78 -13.05
N PHE A 388 -26.06 -2.61 -12.42
CA PHE A 388 -27.07 -2.02 -11.54
C PHE A 388 -27.89 -0.95 -12.26
N LYS A 389 -28.82 -1.40 -13.13
CA LYS A 389 -29.63 -0.54 -14.01
C LYS A 389 -30.39 0.56 -13.27
N GLU A 390 -30.91 0.29 -12.07
CA GLU A 390 -31.61 1.30 -11.26
C GLU A 390 -30.69 2.44 -10.80
N VAL A 391 -29.45 2.11 -10.41
CA VAL A 391 -28.44 3.11 -10.06
C VAL A 391 -28.07 3.93 -11.29
N GLN A 392 -27.88 3.28 -12.44
CA GLN A 392 -27.62 3.95 -13.70
C GLN A 392 -28.72 4.95 -14.07
N ASN A 393 -30.00 4.55 -13.94
CA ASN A 393 -31.14 5.41 -14.23
C ASN A 393 -31.17 6.65 -13.30
N LYS A 394 -30.87 6.49 -12.01
CA LYS A 394 -30.77 7.61 -11.06
C LYS A 394 -29.64 8.57 -11.41
N VAL A 395 -28.44 8.07 -11.71
CA VAL A 395 -27.30 8.90 -12.17
C VAL A 395 -27.67 9.66 -13.45
N ARG A 396 -28.25 8.98 -14.44
CA ARG A 396 -28.68 9.59 -15.70
C ARG A 396 -29.73 10.69 -15.48
N LYS A 397 -30.73 10.43 -14.63
CA LYS A 397 -31.78 11.40 -14.29
C LYS A 397 -31.19 12.64 -13.61
N GLU A 398 -30.24 12.45 -12.71
CA GLU A 398 -29.53 13.55 -12.04
C GLU A 398 -28.72 14.39 -13.04
N LEU A 399 -27.93 13.73 -13.90
CA LEU A 399 -27.17 14.39 -14.98
C LEU A 399 -28.08 15.19 -15.91
N TRP A 400 -29.21 14.62 -16.33
CA TRP A 400 -30.17 15.31 -17.20
C TRP A 400 -30.78 16.54 -16.53
N ASN A 401 -31.22 16.41 -15.28
CA ASN A 401 -31.87 17.49 -14.55
C ASN A 401 -30.94 18.69 -14.32
N ILE A 402 -29.65 18.45 -14.09
CA ILE A 402 -28.69 19.50 -13.69
C ILE A 402 -27.88 20.03 -14.88
N LEU A 403 -27.43 19.15 -15.76
CA LEU A 403 -26.56 19.52 -16.89
C LEU A 403 -27.30 19.63 -18.22
N GLN A 404 -28.42 18.90 -18.37
CA GLN A 404 -29.11 18.77 -19.66
C GLN A 404 -28.12 18.35 -20.76
N ASP A 405 -27.99 19.15 -21.83
CA ASP A 405 -27.05 18.95 -22.93
C ASP A 405 -25.66 19.57 -22.71
N LYS A 406 -25.43 20.26 -21.58
CA LYS A 406 -24.11 20.83 -21.29
C LYS A 406 -23.11 19.70 -21.03
N SER A 407 -21.90 19.85 -21.58
CA SER A 407 -20.82 18.89 -21.34
C SER A 407 -20.40 18.91 -19.86
N PRO A 408 -20.21 17.75 -19.21
CA PRO A 408 -19.85 17.70 -17.80
C PRO A 408 -18.46 18.27 -17.54
N GLN A 409 -18.32 19.06 -16.47
CA GLN A 409 -17.03 19.59 -15.99
C GLN A 409 -16.84 19.22 -14.52
N ILE A 410 -15.61 19.11 -14.02
CA ILE A 410 -15.39 18.65 -12.63
C ILE A 410 -15.99 19.61 -11.60
N GLY A 411 -16.19 20.88 -11.98
CA GLY A 411 -16.89 21.88 -11.16
C GLY A 411 -18.38 21.60 -10.96
N ASP A 412 -18.98 20.70 -11.75
CA ASP A 412 -20.37 20.29 -11.61
C ASP A 412 -20.57 19.12 -10.66
N LEU A 413 -19.54 18.30 -10.41
CA LEU A 413 -19.63 17.12 -9.56
C LEU A 413 -20.24 17.42 -8.17
N PRO A 414 -19.91 18.52 -7.46
CA PRO A 414 -20.55 18.84 -6.18
C PRO A 414 -22.06 19.11 -6.25
N LYS A 415 -22.60 19.40 -7.45
CA LYS A 415 -24.05 19.56 -7.68
C LYS A 415 -24.74 18.23 -7.98
N LEU A 416 -23.97 17.16 -8.22
CA LEU A 416 -24.42 15.83 -8.63
C LEU A 416 -24.15 14.80 -7.51
N PRO A 417 -24.77 14.96 -6.33
CA PRO A 417 -24.44 14.17 -5.14
C PRO A 417 -24.62 12.66 -5.35
N TYR A 418 -25.64 12.22 -6.11
CA TYR A 418 -25.87 10.79 -6.36
C TYR A 418 -24.81 10.21 -7.30
N THR A 419 -24.39 10.99 -8.30
CA THR A 419 -23.28 10.64 -9.20
C THR A 419 -21.98 10.53 -8.41
N GLU A 420 -21.65 11.52 -7.57
CA GLU A 420 -20.44 11.48 -6.72
C GLU A 420 -20.46 10.29 -5.76
N ALA A 421 -21.61 10.03 -5.12
CA ALA A 421 -21.84 8.88 -4.26
C ALA A 421 -21.64 7.55 -5.00
N THR A 422 -22.11 7.45 -6.25
CA THR A 422 -21.95 6.25 -7.09
C THR A 422 -20.49 6.00 -7.42
N LEU A 423 -19.74 7.04 -7.83
CA LEU A 423 -18.30 6.92 -8.09
C LEU A 423 -17.52 6.51 -6.85
N ALA A 424 -17.88 7.07 -5.68
CA ALA A 424 -17.26 6.73 -4.40
C ALA A 424 -17.56 5.27 -3.99
N GLU A 425 -18.79 4.79 -4.15
CA GLU A 425 -19.17 3.43 -3.80
C GLU A 425 -18.45 2.40 -4.68
N VAL A 426 -18.28 2.66 -5.98
CA VAL A 426 -17.46 1.78 -6.85
C VAL A 426 -16.02 1.70 -6.34
N ALA A 427 -15.41 2.84 -5.99
CA ALA A 427 -14.05 2.87 -5.46
C ALA A 427 -13.91 2.19 -4.08
N ARG A 428 -14.98 2.14 -3.27
CA ARG A 428 -15.03 1.42 -2.00
C ARG A 428 -15.12 -0.09 -2.24
N ILE A 429 -16.18 -0.53 -2.92
CA ILE A 429 -16.51 -1.96 -3.12
C ILE A 429 -15.50 -2.69 -4.02
N ARG A 430 -14.82 -1.95 -4.89
CA ARG A 430 -13.63 -2.39 -5.64
C ARG A 430 -12.44 -1.54 -5.23
N SER A 431 -12.00 -1.76 -3.99
CA SER A 431 -10.77 -1.19 -3.46
C SER A 431 -9.59 -1.55 -4.36
N LEU A 432 -9.22 -0.63 -5.26
CA LEU A 432 -8.30 -0.91 -6.34
C LEU A 432 -6.95 -1.45 -5.85
N PHE A 433 -6.46 -0.94 -4.71
CA PHE A 433 -5.30 -1.46 -3.99
C PHE A 433 -5.76 -2.14 -2.69
N PRO A 434 -6.18 -3.42 -2.71
CA PRO A 434 -6.78 -4.05 -1.55
C PRO A 434 -5.82 -4.12 -0.34
N LEU A 435 -4.50 -4.20 -0.58
CA LEU A 435 -3.45 -4.20 0.44
C LEU A 435 -2.71 -2.85 0.56
N GLY A 436 -3.23 -1.80 -0.08
CA GLY A 436 -2.51 -0.53 -0.18
C GLY A 436 -1.11 -0.70 -0.79
N PHE A 437 -0.26 0.31 -0.62
CA PHE A 437 1.14 0.24 -0.99
C PHE A 437 1.98 0.11 0.29
N PRO A 438 2.93 -0.83 0.38
CA PRO A 438 3.65 -1.09 1.62
C PRO A 438 4.44 0.12 2.14
N HIS A 439 4.43 0.30 3.46
CA HIS A 439 5.25 1.24 4.21
C HIS A 439 6.31 0.51 5.02
N TYR A 440 7.35 1.20 5.47
CA TYR A 440 8.43 0.61 6.23
C TYR A 440 8.89 1.52 7.36
N THR A 441 9.03 0.96 8.56
CA THR A 441 9.45 1.70 9.74
C THR A 441 10.96 1.89 9.78
N THR A 442 11.42 3.14 9.82
CA THR A 442 12.83 3.49 10.04
C THR A 442 13.21 3.58 11.51
N ASP A 443 12.22 3.67 12.40
CA ASP A 443 12.35 3.68 13.84
C ASP A 443 11.14 2.98 14.49
N ASP A 444 11.19 2.70 15.79
CA ASP A 444 10.05 2.23 16.57
C ASP A 444 8.90 3.26 16.49
N VAL A 445 7.70 2.80 16.13
CA VAL A 445 6.50 3.62 16.04
C VAL A 445 5.51 3.18 17.12
N CYS A 446 5.17 4.10 18.02
CA CYS A 446 4.11 3.90 19.00
C CYS A 446 2.96 4.85 18.68
N VAL A 447 1.77 4.29 18.48
CA VAL A 447 0.52 5.04 18.25
C VAL A 447 -0.58 4.38 19.05
N GLU A 448 -1.26 5.15 19.89
CA GLU A 448 -2.23 4.65 20.86
C GLU A 448 -1.63 3.49 21.69
N ASN A 449 -2.25 2.31 21.65
CA ASN A 449 -1.79 1.11 22.34
C ASN A 449 -0.99 0.13 21.46
N VAL A 450 -0.64 0.54 20.23
CA VAL A 450 0.06 -0.30 19.25
C VAL A 450 1.53 0.12 19.14
N LYS A 451 2.43 -0.84 19.36
CA LYS A 451 3.86 -0.69 19.14
C LYS A 451 4.30 -1.46 17.88
N ILE A 452 4.85 -0.74 16.91
CA ILE A 452 5.41 -1.28 15.67
C ILE A 452 6.93 -1.08 15.71
N PRO A 453 7.72 -2.15 15.82
CA PRO A 453 9.18 -2.02 15.87
C PRO A 453 9.77 -1.43 14.60
N LYS A 454 10.98 -0.86 14.70
CA LYS A 454 11.84 -0.55 13.54
C LYS A 454 11.98 -1.77 12.62
N ASN A 455 12.20 -1.52 11.32
CA ASN A 455 12.39 -2.55 10.30
C ASN A 455 11.17 -3.46 10.07
N THR A 456 9.97 -2.89 10.24
CA THR A 456 8.69 -3.58 10.07
C THR A 456 7.96 -3.02 8.85
N VAL A 457 7.45 -3.92 8.02
CA VAL A 457 6.57 -3.57 6.90
C VAL A 457 5.19 -3.25 7.46
N ILE A 458 4.60 -2.13 7.06
CA ILE A 458 3.22 -1.78 7.38
C ILE A 458 2.40 -1.94 6.10
N ILE A 459 1.31 -2.70 6.18
CA ILE A 459 0.34 -2.91 5.10
C ILE A 459 -0.95 -2.17 5.46
N PRO A 460 -1.27 -1.07 4.73
CA PRO A 460 -2.58 -0.42 4.81
C PRO A 460 -3.65 -1.36 4.24
N PHE A 461 -4.39 -2.07 5.09
CA PHE A 461 -5.29 -3.12 4.62
C PHE A 461 -6.65 -2.54 4.18
N LEU A 462 -6.64 -1.82 3.06
CA LEU A 462 -7.78 -1.06 2.55
C LEU A 462 -9.02 -1.91 2.29
N TRP A 463 -8.86 -3.13 1.76
CA TRP A 463 -9.98 -4.04 1.54
C TRP A 463 -10.72 -4.36 2.85
N ALA A 464 -9.98 -4.64 3.93
CA ALA A 464 -10.59 -4.90 5.23
C ALA A 464 -11.27 -3.64 5.80
N ILE A 465 -10.68 -2.45 5.62
CA ILE A 465 -11.30 -1.17 6.04
C ILE A 465 -12.61 -0.93 5.28
N HIS A 466 -12.59 -1.11 3.97
CA HIS A 466 -13.74 -0.86 3.10
C HIS A 466 -14.81 -1.94 3.19
N MET A 467 -14.48 -3.12 3.72
CA MET A 467 -15.42 -4.25 3.91
C MET A 467 -15.77 -4.51 5.38
N ASP A 468 -15.40 -3.63 6.31
CA ASP A 468 -15.69 -3.82 7.73
C ASP A 468 -17.21 -3.66 8.02
N PRO A 469 -17.93 -4.71 8.42
CA PRO A 469 -19.36 -4.61 8.71
C PRO A 469 -19.69 -3.73 9.92
N LYS A 470 -18.71 -3.39 10.76
CA LYS A 470 -18.87 -2.44 11.88
C LYS A 470 -18.93 -0.98 11.40
N VAL A 471 -18.37 -0.71 10.22
CA VAL A 471 -18.30 0.63 9.63
C VAL A 471 -19.28 0.77 8.47
N TRP A 472 -19.42 -0.28 7.66
CA TRP A 472 -20.23 -0.30 6.45
C TRP A 472 -21.34 -1.35 6.57
N ARG A 473 -22.61 -0.92 6.67
CA ARG A 473 -23.77 -1.82 6.74
C ARG A 473 -23.86 -2.73 5.52
N ASN A 474 -23.90 -4.06 5.59
CA ASN A 474 -23.90 -4.92 4.39
C ASN A 474 -22.76 -4.56 3.40
N PRO A 475 -21.48 -4.67 3.80
CA PRO A 475 -20.35 -4.11 3.05
C PRO A 475 -20.18 -4.67 1.62
N GLU A 476 -20.74 -5.85 1.35
CA GLU A 476 -20.67 -6.53 0.06
C GLU A 476 -21.76 -6.09 -0.93
N GLU A 477 -22.77 -5.34 -0.46
CA GLU A 477 -23.84 -4.80 -1.31
C GLU A 477 -23.45 -3.42 -1.87
N PHE A 478 -23.62 -3.27 -3.18
CA PHE A 478 -23.43 -2.00 -3.89
C PHE A 478 -24.56 -1.03 -3.56
N CYS A 479 -24.25 0.02 -2.78
CA CYS A 479 -25.24 0.99 -2.32
C CYS A 479 -24.63 2.40 -2.30
N PRO A 480 -24.83 3.21 -3.36
CA PRO A 480 -24.38 4.60 -3.41
C PRO A 480 -24.90 5.44 -2.25
N GLU A 481 -26.11 5.18 -1.76
CA GLU A 481 -26.76 5.94 -0.68
C GLU A 481 -25.93 6.01 0.62
N ARG A 482 -24.94 5.15 0.81
CA ARG A 482 -23.96 5.23 1.92
C ARG A 482 -23.15 6.52 1.97
N PHE A 483 -22.99 7.16 0.81
CA PHE A 483 -22.24 8.40 0.64
C PHE A 483 -23.17 9.61 0.56
N LEU A 484 -24.43 9.46 0.96
CA LEU A 484 -25.40 10.55 1.08
C LEU A 484 -25.77 10.76 2.54
N ASN A 485 -25.83 12.01 2.98
CA ASN A 485 -26.39 12.36 4.28
C ASN A 485 -27.93 12.45 4.21
N ASP A 486 -28.58 12.73 5.34
CA ASP A 486 -30.05 12.83 5.43
C ASP A 486 -30.66 13.93 4.53
N GLU A 487 -29.85 14.90 4.09
CA GLU A 487 -30.24 15.96 3.16
C GLU A 487 -30.05 15.57 1.68
N GLY A 488 -29.57 14.35 1.40
CA GLY A 488 -29.24 13.89 0.06
C GLY A 488 -27.96 14.52 -0.54
N LYS A 489 -27.12 15.16 0.28
CA LYS A 489 -25.82 15.70 -0.14
C LYS A 489 -24.73 14.65 -0.01
N PHE A 490 -23.72 14.73 -0.86
CA PHE A 490 -22.55 13.88 -0.77
C PHE A 490 -21.84 14.08 0.58
N TYR A 491 -21.57 12.97 1.26
CA TYR A 491 -20.80 12.90 2.50
C TYR A 491 -19.74 11.82 2.35
N GLN A 492 -18.51 12.14 2.77
CA GLN A 492 -17.39 11.21 2.71
C GLN A 492 -17.07 10.65 4.10
N PRO A 493 -17.35 9.36 4.37
CA PRO A 493 -16.96 8.72 5.62
C PRO A 493 -15.44 8.75 5.83
N GLU A 494 -15.00 8.91 7.07
CA GLU A 494 -13.57 8.93 7.40
C GLU A 494 -12.83 7.63 7.01
N SER A 495 -13.54 6.51 6.99
CA SER A 495 -13.03 5.20 6.63
C SER A 495 -12.88 4.99 5.12
N PHE A 496 -13.32 5.94 4.30
CA PHE A 496 -13.14 5.89 2.85
C PHE A 496 -11.77 6.42 2.44
N LEU A 497 -10.85 5.52 2.09
CA LEU A 497 -9.44 5.79 1.80
C LEU A 497 -9.01 5.29 0.41
N PRO A 498 -9.69 5.66 -0.69
CA PRO A 498 -9.37 5.17 -2.04
C PRO A 498 -7.97 5.57 -2.52
N PHE A 499 -7.43 6.68 -1.99
CA PHE A 499 -6.11 7.22 -2.31
C PHE A 499 -5.08 7.06 -1.17
N GLN A 500 -5.37 6.15 -0.23
CA GLN A 500 -4.64 5.98 1.05
C GLN A 500 -4.69 7.24 1.92
N ALA A 501 -3.80 7.34 2.91
CA ALA A 501 -3.75 8.43 3.87
C ALA A 501 -2.31 8.78 4.25
N GLY A 502 -2.17 9.82 5.08
CA GLY A 502 -0.89 10.25 5.62
C GLY A 502 -0.02 11.01 4.61
N LYS A 503 1.27 11.14 4.93
CA LYS A 503 2.21 11.96 4.16
C LYS A 503 2.49 11.44 2.73
N ARG A 504 2.18 10.16 2.47
CA ARG A 504 2.33 9.48 1.17
C ARG A 504 1.01 9.36 0.40
N VAL A 505 -0.06 10.05 0.81
CA VAL A 505 -1.34 10.10 0.06
C VAL A 505 -1.10 10.37 -1.43
N CYS A 506 -1.91 9.79 -2.31
CA CYS A 506 -1.73 9.94 -3.76
C CYS A 506 -1.57 11.42 -4.16
N VAL A 507 -0.45 11.75 -4.80
CA VAL A 507 -0.16 13.13 -5.24
C VAL A 507 -1.05 13.55 -6.40
N GLY A 508 -1.45 12.60 -7.24
CA GLY A 508 -2.24 12.83 -8.44
C GLY A 508 -3.74 12.69 -8.25
N LYS A 509 -4.28 12.54 -7.03
CA LYS A 509 -5.68 12.12 -6.75
C LYS A 509 -6.78 12.87 -7.52
N ASP A 510 -6.55 14.14 -7.85
CA ASP A 510 -7.55 14.98 -8.51
C ASP A 510 -7.68 14.66 -10.02
N VAL A 511 -6.56 14.35 -10.68
CA VAL A 511 -6.52 14.02 -12.12
C VAL A 511 -7.40 12.80 -12.49
N PRO A 512 -7.23 11.61 -11.88
CA PRO A 512 -8.10 10.48 -12.18
C PRO A 512 -9.55 10.77 -11.78
N SER A 513 -9.79 11.55 -10.73
CA SER A 513 -11.17 11.94 -10.36
C SER A 513 -11.84 12.77 -11.46
N MET A 514 -11.11 13.71 -12.07
CA MET A 514 -11.57 14.47 -13.25
C MET A 514 -11.82 13.54 -14.43
N MET A 515 -10.87 12.66 -14.75
CA MET A 515 -10.97 11.76 -15.89
C MET A 515 -12.15 10.78 -15.76
N ILE A 516 -12.30 10.17 -14.58
CA ILE A 516 -13.40 9.23 -14.30
C ILE A 516 -14.74 9.94 -14.44
N PHE A 517 -14.90 11.10 -13.79
CA PHE A 517 -16.14 11.86 -13.86
C PHE A 517 -16.47 12.29 -15.29
N THR A 518 -15.55 12.95 -15.98
CA THR A 518 -15.77 13.47 -17.34
C THR A 518 -16.13 12.34 -18.31
N PHE A 519 -15.40 11.22 -18.27
CA PHE A 519 -15.69 10.07 -19.12
C PHE A 519 -17.07 9.48 -18.83
N VAL A 520 -17.33 9.13 -17.56
CA VAL A 520 -18.56 8.43 -17.16
C VAL A 520 -19.79 9.30 -17.37
N ALA A 521 -19.74 10.57 -16.95
CA ALA A 521 -20.87 11.49 -17.09
C ALA A 521 -21.20 11.76 -18.57
N THR A 522 -20.19 11.93 -19.42
CA THR A 522 -20.40 12.15 -20.86
C THR A 522 -20.98 10.92 -21.55
N VAL A 523 -20.46 9.73 -21.22
CA VAL A 523 -21.01 8.46 -21.71
C VAL A 523 -22.47 8.30 -21.27
N LEU A 524 -22.76 8.52 -19.99
CA LEU A 524 -24.13 8.40 -19.46
C LEU A 524 -25.07 9.52 -19.90
N GLN A 525 -24.62 10.65 -20.42
CA GLN A 525 -25.53 11.60 -21.06
C GLN A 525 -26.05 11.06 -22.41
N LYS A 526 -25.24 10.27 -23.13
CA LYS A 526 -25.55 9.86 -24.51
C LYS A 526 -25.96 8.40 -24.66
N PHE A 527 -25.57 7.55 -23.70
CA PHE A 527 -25.77 6.11 -23.79
C PHE A 527 -26.26 5.49 -22.50
N LYS A 528 -27.10 4.47 -22.64
CA LYS A 528 -27.43 3.50 -21.61
C LYS A 528 -26.51 2.29 -21.80
N LEU A 529 -25.97 1.78 -20.70
CA LEU A 529 -25.05 0.65 -20.70
C LEU A 529 -25.77 -0.62 -20.27
N GLU A 530 -25.57 -1.72 -20.99
CA GLU A 530 -26.13 -3.03 -20.67
C GLU A 530 -25.08 -4.14 -20.79
N GLY A 531 -25.25 -5.22 -20.03
CA GLY A 531 -24.39 -6.41 -20.15
C GLY A 531 -24.75 -7.25 -21.39
N CYS A 532 -23.75 -7.90 -21.99
CA CYS A 532 -23.92 -8.70 -23.21
C CYS A 532 -24.40 -10.13 -22.98
N ASN A 533 -24.46 -10.62 -21.74
CA ASN A 533 -24.88 -11.99 -21.45
C ASN A 533 -26.40 -12.16 -21.63
N ASP A 534 -26.87 -13.39 -21.84
CA ASP A 534 -28.29 -13.71 -22.10
C ASP A 534 -29.26 -13.23 -20.99
N SER A 535 -28.76 -13.09 -19.76
CA SER A 535 -29.48 -12.54 -18.60
C SER A 535 -29.42 -11.01 -18.50
N GLY A 536 -28.69 -10.34 -19.40
CA GLY A 536 -28.33 -8.93 -19.32
C GLY A 536 -27.35 -8.58 -18.18
N SER A 537 -26.72 -9.59 -17.55
CA SER A 537 -25.80 -9.39 -16.42
C SER A 537 -24.35 -9.20 -16.86
N VAL A 538 -23.57 -8.50 -16.04
CA VAL A 538 -22.14 -8.22 -16.26
C VAL A 538 -21.27 -9.10 -15.35
N ASP A 539 -20.12 -9.60 -15.84
CA ASP A 539 -19.15 -10.35 -15.02
C ASP A 539 -18.36 -9.38 -14.12
N LEU A 540 -18.64 -9.41 -12.82
CA LEU A 540 -17.93 -8.59 -11.82
C LEU A 540 -16.73 -9.30 -11.17
N SER A 541 -16.29 -10.43 -11.75
CA SER A 541 -15.08 -11.13 -11.35
C SER A 541 -13.81 -10.37 -11.77
N TYR A 542 -12.71 -10.65 -11.08
CA TYR A 542 -11.48 -9.87 -11.20
C TYR A 542 -10.23 -10.71 -11.02
N ASP A 543 -9.13 -10.17 -11.53
CA ASP A 543 -7.79 -10.62 -11.21
C ASP A 543 -7.18 -9.71 -10.15
N CYS A 544 -6.52 -10.29 -9.14
CA CYS A 544 -5.80 -9.56 -8.12
C CYS A 544 -4.30 -9.62 -8.37
N GLY A 545 -3.69 -8.49 -8.71
CA GLY A 545 -2.25 -8.28 -8.78
C GLY A 545 -1.78 -7.27 -7.73
N ILE A 546 -1.05 -6.25 -8.19
CA ILE A 546 -0.83 -5.01 -7.40
C ILE A 546 -2.16 -4.27 -7.24
N THR A 547 -2.97 -4.26 -8.31
CA THR A 547 -4.33 -3.72 -8.36
C THR A 547 -5.36 -4.82 -8.62
N ILE A 548 -6.62 -4.55 -8.31
CA ILE A 548 -7.78 -5.37 -8.71
C ILE A 548 -8.31 -4.88 -10.06
N ILE A 549 -8.18 -5.72 -11.09
CA ILE A 549 -8.53 -5.38 -12.48
C ILE A 549 -9.73 -6.22 -12.89
N PRO A 550 -10.78 -5.63 -13.51
CA PRO A 550 -11.90 -6.40 -14.01
C PRO A 550 -11.48 -7.27 -15.20
N LYS A 551 -12.17 -8.40 -15.41
CA LYS A 551 -11.95 -9.17 -16.64
C LYS A 551 -12.44 -8.38 -17.87
N PRO A 552 -11.67 -8.36 -18.97
CA PRO A 552 -12.11 -7.76 -20.23
C PRO A 552 -13.40 -8.43 -20.69
N GLN A 553 -14.41 -7.62 -21.00
CA GLN A 553 -15.70 -8.08 -21.50
C GLN A 553 -16.38 -6.97 -22.30
N ASP A 554 -17.32 -7.37 -23.15
CA ASP A 554 -18.07 -6.44 -23.97
C ASP A 554 -19.25 -5.86 -23.20
N LEU A 555 -19.63 -4.63 -23.54
CA LEU A 555 -20.84 -3.96 -23.08
C LEU A 555 -21.65 -3.48 -24.29
N ILE A 556 -22.96 -3.40 -24.11
CA ILE A 556 -23.88 -2.82 -25.08
C ILE A 556 -24.09 -1.35 -24.73
N PHE A 557 -23.77 -0.46 -25.67
CA PHE A 557 -24.04 0.97 -25.60
C PHE A 557 -25.29 1.27 -26.41
N VAL A 558 -26.39 1.60 -25.74
CA VAL A 558 -27.68 1.93 -26.36
C VAL A 558 -27.84 3.45 -26.38
N LYS A 559 -27.99 4.02 -27.57
CA LYS A 559 -28.22 5.45 -27.77
C LYS A 559 -29.58 5.86 -27.20
N ILE A 560 -29.64 7.05 -26.59
CA ILE A 560 -30.90 7.69 -26.15
C ILE A 560 -31.39 8.69 -27.18
#